data_AF-A0A3A3GCS5-F1
#
_entry.id   AF-A0A3A3GCS5-F1
#
_cell.length_a   1.000
_cell.length_b   1.000
_cell.length_c   1.000
_cell.angle_alpha   90.00
_cell.angle_beta   90.00
_cell.angle_gamma   90.00
#
_symmetry.space_group_name_H-M   'P 1'
#
loop_
_entity.id
_entity.type
_entity.pdbx_description
1 polymer ?
#
loop_
_entity_poly.entity_id
_entity_poly.type
_entity_poly.pdbx_seq_one_letter_code
_entity_poly.pdbx_strand_id
1 'polypeptide(L)'
;MNVIRRSFVPLGIALLVWMMLLAGCSTASDSNVVKLPEELFPKDKVIEVNITIDADDYSAMLEQPMGKEVKAASVQYNGYEVDNIGIRTKGNSSLTSVASSDTDRYSLKLLLNEYIDSQNLLGVTSINLNNGYSDPSFIREFLTYELLEEMGLPTPEFAFANVSINGEPAGLFLAVEQINESFLSRNFETSYGVLYKPDGQGSDLSWRGDDISSYSGLNRKSKSSDDELTIKMLDELNNGTDYEKYLNVDGILRYMAVNAATVNMDSYQGNFNHNYYLYEENGVFSLIPWDMNMAFGGFGGSQDSLIGMLMDEPTMGAVSNYPLVDKLLQNDTYKERYHQYIQQIVEGYLSPERLKARAQEIADMIDTYVEQDPTKFYTYEEFKQSLTSDVKNIPGLLTFAEARVSNLKQQLDGTLPSYDQGEGIQGGMPGRGGMGAPPGNGAMPEAGQPPNAVEGQDAQNGAPENTGGAGQANPGGGAMPEAGQPPNAVEGQDAQNGASGNPDGGGQANPGGGAMPGAGQPPNAVEGQDAQNGAS
;
A
#
# COMPACT_ATOMS: atom_id res chain seq x y z
N MET A 1 28.97 11.84 73.90
CA MET A 1 27.86 12.51 73.17
C MET A 1 28.43 13.07 71.88
N ASN A 2 28.12 12.46 70.73
CA ASN A 2 28.39 13.06 69.43
C ASN A 2 27.16 12.86 68.55
N VAL A 3 26.62 14.00 68.10
CA VAL A 3 25.38 14.16 67.37
C VAL A 3 25.65 13.93 65.88
N ILE A 4 24.95 12.98 65.26
CA ILE A 4 25.00 12.73 63.82
C ILE A 4 24.06 13.74 63.14
N ARG A 5 24.63 14.64 62.33
CA ARG A 5 23.87 15.53 61.42
C ARG A 5 23.57 14.77 60.12
N ARG A 6 22.29 14.75 59.76
CA ARG A 6 21.77 14.39 58.44
C ARG A 6 22.05 15.55 57.47
N SER A 7 22.55 15.24 56.28
CA SER A 7 22.52 16.14 55.12
C SER A 7 21.72 15.48 54.01
N PHE A 8 20.58 16.09 53.70
CA PHE A 8 19.81 15.88 52.48
C PHE A 8 20.59 16.44 51.28
N VAL A 9 20.64 15.69 50.18
CA VAL A 9 21.08 16.19 48.86
C VAL A 9 19.85 16.12 47.94
N PRO A 10 19.50 17.18 47.19
CA PRO A 10 18.29 17.21 46.40
C PRO A 10 18.42 16.36 45.12
N LEU A 11 17.45 15.48 44.91
CA LEU A 11 17.09 14.91 43.61
C LEU A 11 16.69 16.08 42.68
N GLY A 12 17.58 16.52 41.80
CA GLY A 12 17.24 17.60 40.85
C GLY A 12 18.08 17.66 39.59
N ILE A 13 19.07 16.78 39.41
CA ILE A 13 20.01 16.87 38.28
C ILE A 13 20.05 15.58 37.43
N ALA A 14 19.40 14.49 37.87
CA ALA A 14 19.36 13.24 37.10
C ALA A 14 18.29 13.20 35.99
N LEU A 15 17.29 14.11 36.02
CA LEU A 15 16.16 14.11 35.07
C LEU A 15 16.42 14.95 33.80
N LEU A 16 17.41 15.85 33.82
CA LEU A 16 17.75 16.72 32.67
C LEU A 16 18.75 16.09 31.69
N VAL A 17 19.47 15.04 32.11
CA VAL A 17 20.43 14.32 31.26
C VAL A 17 19.75 13.23 30.43
N TRP A 18 18.54 12.78 30.81
CA TRP A 18 17.77 11.81 30.04
C TRP A 18 16.92 12.44 28.92
N MET A 19 16.58 13.74 29.05
CA MET A 19 15.88 14.50 28.00
C MET A 19 16.78 15.02 26.87
N MET A 20 18.11 14.94 27.00
CA MET A 20 19.07 15.40 25.99
C MET A 20 19.67 14.27 25.13
N LEU A 21 19.27 13.01 25.35
CA LEU A 21 19.70 11.86 24.55
C LEU A 21 18.68 11.44 23.47
N LEU A 22 17.53 12.13 23.37
CA LEU A 22 16.56 12.00 22.27
C LEU A 22 16.79 13.02 21.14
N ALA A 23 17.87 13.81 21.20
CA ALA A 23 18.26 14.77 20.17
C ALA A 23 19.61 14.40 19.54
N GLY A 24 19.78 13.11 19.20
CA GLY A 24 21.00 12.58 18.61
C GLY A 24 20.75 11.97 17.23
N CYS A 25 21.11 12.71 16.19
CA CYS A 25 21.19 12.29 14.79
C CYS A 25 19.89 11.77 14.16
N SER A 26 18.98 12.68 13.82
CA SER A 26 18.44 12.61 12.46
C SER A 26 19.58 12.99 11.52
N THR A 27 20.33 12.01 11.01
CA THR A 27 20.88 12.19 9.68
C THR A 27 19.67 12.15 8.75
N ALA A 28 19.01 13.31 8.59
CA ALA A 28 18.33 13.57 7.35
C ALA A 28 19.43 13.45 6.31
N SER A 29 19.50 12.28 5.65
CA SER A 29 19.96 12.30 4.28
C SER A 29 19.08 13.35 3.62
N ASP A 30 19.70 14.40 3.08
CA ASP A 30 19.05 15.21 2.06
C ASP A 30 18.80 14.26 0.87
N SER A 31 17.77 13.42 0.99
CA SER A 31 17.16 12.80 -0.15
C SER A 31 16.62 13.96 -0.98
N ASN A 32 17.01 13.99 -2.26
CA ASN A 32 16.47 14.94 -3.22
C ASN A 32 15.00 14.58 -3.48
N VAL A 33 14.13 14.68 -2.47
CA VAL A 33 12.68 14.52 -2.60
C VAL A 33 12.21 15.71 -3.40
N VAL A 34 12.03 15.50 -4.69
CA VAL A 34 11.35 16.47 -5.55
C VAL A 34 9.90 16.51 -5.08
N LYS A 35 9.56 17.51 -4.27
CA LYS A 35 8.19 17.71 -3.82
C LYS A 35 7.31 18.04 -5.02
N LEU A 36 6.18 17.36 -5.14
CA LEU A 36 5.15 17.74 -6.09
C LEU A 36 4.60 19.12 -5.70
N PRO A 37 4.16 19.93 -6.69
CA PRO A 37 3.45 21.17 -6.38
C PRO A 37 2.21 20.87 -5.52
N GLU A 38 2.04 21.57 -4.39
CA GLU A 38 0.93 21.36 -3.44
C GLU A 38 -0.44 21.48 -4.11
N GLU A 39 -0.54 22.28 -5.16
CA GLU A 39 -1.74 22.44 -5.97
C GLU A 39 -2.13 21.18 -6.76
N LEU A 40 -1.26 20.19 -6.93
CA LEU A 40 -1.63 18.93 -7.56
C LEU A 40 -2.48 18.06 -6.62
N PHE A 41 -2.12 18.00 -5.35
CA PHE A 41 -2.85 17.22 -4.34
C PHE A 41 -3.05 18.03 -3.05
N PRO A 42 -3.85 19.12 -3.09
CA PRO A 42 -4.06 19.95 -1.93
C PRO A 42 -4.89 19.20 -0.87
N LYS A 43 -4.52 19.38 0.40
CA LYS A 43 -5.22 18.75 1.54
C LYS A 43 -6.31 19.65 2.16
N ASP A 44 -6.49 20.86 1.64
CA ASP A 44 -7.33 21.93 2.18
C ASP A 44 -8.44 22.41 1.22
N LYS A 45 -8.57 21.80 0.05
CA LYS A 45 -9.65 22.06 -0.91
C LYS A 45 -9.95 20.84 -1.78
N VAL A 46 -11.15 20.84 -2.36
CA VAL A 46 -11.53 19.91 -3.43
C VAL A 46 -11.03 20.45 -4.77
N ILE A 47 -10.36 19.61 -5.56
CA ILE A 47 -9.91 19.95 -6.92
C ILE A 47 -10.99 19.63 -7.95
N GLU A 48 -10.96 20.32 -9.10
CA GLU A 48 -11.83 20.01 -10.23
C GLU A 48 -11.10 19.09 -11.22
N VAL A 49 -11.74 17.99 -11.64
CA VAL A 49 -11.21 17.03 -12.60
C VAL A 49 -12.23 16.81 -13.71
N ASN A 50 -11.95 17.33 -14.90
CA ASN A 50 -12.84 17.22 -16.06
C ASN A 50 -12.22 16.28 -17.09
N ILE A 51 -12.91 15.16 -17.36
CA ILE A 51 -12.45 14.12 -18.28
C ILE A 51 -13.23 14.24 -19.59
N THR A 52 -12.52 14.18 -20.72
CA THR A 52 -13.12 14.07 -22.05
C THR A 52 -12.72 12.74 -22.68
N ILE A 53 -13.71 11.96 -23.10
CA ILE A 53 -13.56 10.63 -23.70
C ILE A 53 -14.56 10.50 -24.85
N ASP A 54 -14.19 9.79 -25.92
CA ASP A 54 -15.13 9.47 -27.00
C ASP A 54 -16.37 8.75 -26.45
N ALA A 55 -17.55 9.11 -26.94
CA ALA A 55 -18.82 8.62 -26.40
C ALA A 55 -19.00 7.10 -26.61
N ASP A 56 -18.51 6.55 -27.71
CA ASP A 56 -18.59 5.12 -28.00
C ASP A 56 -17.59 4.36 -27.11
N ASP A 57 -16.38 4.91 -26.90
CA ASP A 57 -15.39 4.33 -25.99
C ASP A 57 -15.85 4.35 -24.52
N TYR A 58 -16.49 5.45 -24.09
CA TYR A 58 -17.08 5.54 -22.75
C TYR A 58 -18.19 4.52 -22.56
N SER A 59 -19.09 4.41 -23.54
CA SER A 59 -20.16 3.41 -23.51
C SER A 59 -19.60 1.99 -23.46
N ALA A 60 -18.60 1.66 -24.28
CA ALA A 60 -17.94 0.36 -24.27
C ALA A 60 -17.25 0.07 -22.93
N MET A 61 -16.63 1.07 -22.30
CA MET A 61 -16.02 0.94 -20.98
C MET A 61 -17.05 0.61 -19.89
N LEU A 62 -18.26 1.20 -19.95
CA LEU A 62 -19.36 0.93 -19.01
C LEU A 62 -20.08 -0.40 -19.29
N GLU A 63 -20.15 -0.83 -20.54
CA GLU A 63 -20.74 -2.13 -20.94
C GLU A 63 -19.83 -3.33 -20.58
N GLN A 64 -18.51 -3.13 -20.58
CA GLN A 64 -17.52 -4.17 -20.26
C GLN A 64 -16.54 -3.74 -19.16
N PRO A 65 -17.03 -3.32 -17.97
CA PRO A 65 -16.22 -2.68 -16.95
C PRO A 65 -15.20 -3.65 -16.34
N MET A 66 -15.49 -4.96 -16.36
CA MET A 66 -14.58 -6.01 -15.87
C MET A 66 -13.36 -6.23 -16.77
N GLY A 67 -13.46 -5.85 -18.05
CA GLY A 67 -12.36 -5.97 -19.01
C GLY A 67 -11.21 -5.01 -18.72
N LYS A 68 -11.48 -3.90 -18.01
CA LYS A 68 -10.49 -2.86 -17.68
C LYS A 68 -9.70 -2.38 -18.91
N GLU A 69 -10.34 -2.37 -20.07
CA GLU A 69 -9.72 -1.94 -21.32
C GLU A 69 -9.36 -0.45 -21.22
N VAL A 70 -8.15 -0.10 -21.64
CA VAL A 70 -7.70 1.29 -21.67
C VAL A 70 -8.28 1.98 -22.89
N LYS A 71 -9.00 3.08 -22.67
CA LYS A 71 -9.55 3.96 -23.70
C LYS A 71 -8.75 5.26 -23.76
N ALA A 72 -8.75 5.92 -24.92
CA ALA A 72 -8.10 7.21 -25.07
C ALA A 72 -8.98 8.33 -24.51
N ALA A 73 -8.38 9.29 -23.81
CA ALA A 73 -9.07 10.44 -23.22
C ALA A 73 -8.14 11.64 -23.11
N SER A 74 -8.69 12.77 -22.69
CA SER A 74 -7.96 13.91 -22.12
C SER A 74 -8.53 14.26 -20.75
N VAL A 75 -7.73 14.95 -19.95
CA VAL A 75 -8.15 15.42 -18.63
C VAL A 75 -7.68 16.85 -18.39
N GLN A 76 -8.56 17.67 -17.83
CA GLN A 76 -8.18 18.90 -17.14
C GLN A 76 -8.17 18.61 -15.64
N TYR A 77 -6.99 18.47 -15.06
CA TYR A 77 -6.76 18.14 -13.66
C TYR A 77 -6.34 19.38 -12.89
N ASN A 78 -7.26 19.94 -12.10
CA ASN A 78 -7.05 21.17 -11.33
C ASN A 78 -6.44 22.33 -12.14
N GLY A 79 -6.95 22.54 -13.36
CA GLY A 79 -6.46 23.57 -14.28
C GLY A 79 -5.29 23.13 -15.20
N TYR A 80 -4.72 21.96 -14.99
CA TYR A 80 -3.71 21.37 -15.88
C TYR A 80 -4.35 20.53 -16.97
N GLU A 81 -4.12 20.88 -18.23
CA GLU A 81 -4.60 20.11 -19.38
C GLU A 81 -3.58 19.04 -19.79
N VAL A 82 -4.04 17.79 -19.88
CA VAL A 82 -3.24 16.64 -20.32
C VAL A 82 -4.05 15.86 -21.35
N ASP A 83 -3.63 15.98 -22.62
CA ASP A 83 -4.20 15.24 -23.74
C ASP A 83 -3.53 13.88 -23.93
N ASN A 84 -4.20 12.97 -24.66
CA ASN A 84 -3.68 11.64 -25.01
C ASN A 84 -3.33 10.79 -23.78
N ILE A 85 -4.23 10.77 -22.80
CA ILE A 85 -4.12 9.88 -21.64
C ILE A 85 -4.90 8.59 -21.90
N GLY A 86 -4.52 7.53 -21.19
CA GLY A 86 -5.35 6.34 -21.03
C GLY A 86 -6.35 6.53 -19.89
N ILE A 87 -7.55 5.98 -20.02
CA ILE A 87 -8.54 5.86 -18.94
C ILE A 87 -9.15 4.46 -18.93
N ARG A 88 -9.39 3.92 -17.73
CA ARG A 88 -10.13 2.66 -17.55
C ARG A 88 -10.78 2.58 -16.18
N THR A 89 -11.72 1.65 -16.03
CA THR A 89 -12.19 1.20 -14.72
C THR A 89 -11.07 0.55 -13.89
N LYS A 90 -11.20 0.60 -12.57
CA LYS A 90 -10.30 -0.10 -11.64
C LYS A 90 -11.04 -0.71 -10.47
N GLY A 91 -10.31 -1.55 -9.74
CA GLY A 91 -10.77 -2.19 -8.51
C GLY A 91 -10.97 -3.69 -8.67
N ASN A 92 -11.39 -4.31 -7.56
CA ASN A 92 -11.81 -5.71 -7.51
C ASN A 92 -13.24 -5.78 -6.92
N SER A 93 -13.37 -5.68 -5.60
CA SER A 93 -14.68 -5.68 -4.91
C SER A 93 -15.54 -4.47 -5.29
N SER A 94 -14.97 -3.26 -5.28
CA SER A 94 -15.68 -2.05 -5.70
C SER A 94 -16.16 -2.13 -7.16
N LEU A 95 -15.30 -2.61 -8.07
CA LEU A 95 -15.64 -2.82 -9.47
C LEU A 95 -16.77 -3.84 -9.66
N THR A 96 -16.64 -5.01 -9.02
CA THR A 96 -17.66 -6.08 -9.09
C THR A 96 -18.99 -5.60 -8.52
N SER A 97 -18.96 -4.85 -7.41
CA SER A 97 -20.16 -4.31 -6.78
C SER A 97 -20.90 -3.34 -7.71
N VAL A 98 -20.18 -2.39 -8.31
CA VAL A 98 -20.77 -1.40 -9.22
C VAL A 98 -21.32 -2.08 -10.47
N ALA A 99 -20.56 -2.98 -11.09
CA ALA A 99 -20.97 -3.74 -12.28
C ALA A 99 -22.21 -4.63 -12.06
N SER A 100 -22.53 -4.93 -10.80
CA SER A 100 -23.71 -5.70 -10.39
C SER A 100 -24.89 -4.84 -9.91
N SER A 101 -24.80 -3.52 -10.08
CA SER A 101 -25.77 -2.54 -9.57
C SER A 101 -26.26 -1.60 -10.66
N ASP A 102 -27.20 -0.72 -10.31
CA ASP A 102 -27.78 0.26 -11.24
C ASP A 102 -26.99 1.59 -11.31
N THR A 103 -25.80 1.66 -10.69
CA THR A 103 -24.94 2.85 -10.72
C THR A 103 -23.69 2.62 -11.57
N ASP A 104 -23.26 3.68 -12.27
CA ASP A 104 -22.02 3.69 -13.06
C ASP A 104 -20.85 4.34 -12.31
N ARG A 105 -20.92 4.39 -10.97
CA ARG A 105 -19.91 4.99 -10.10
C ARG A 105 -18.65 4.11 -9.97
N TYR A 106 -18.00 3.81 -11.08
CA TYR A 106 -16.76 3.07 -11.09
C TYR A 106 -15.61 3.91 -10.54
N SER A 107 -14.70 3.27 -9.80
CA SER A 107 -13.38 3.87 -9.64
C SER A 107 -12.68 3.91 -11.01
N LEU A 108 -11.96 4.99 -11.28
CA LEU A 108 -11.27 5.18 -12.55
C LEU A 108 -9.75 5.26 -12.33
N LYS A 109 -8.99 4.91 -13.36
CA LYS A 109 -7.55 5.13 -13.41
C LYS A 109 -7.21 5.96 -14.64
N LEU A 110 -6.50 7.06 -14.41
CA LEU A 110 -5.92 7.93 -15.44
C LEU A 110 -4.45 7.52 -15.63
N LEU A 111 -4.09 7.13 -16.85
CA LEU A 111 -2.75 6.72 -17.26
C LEU A 111 -2.18 7.85 -18.12
N LEU A 112 -1.45 8.76 -17.50
CA LEU A 112 -1.03 10.02 -18.12
C LEU A 112 0.08 9.85 -19.16
N ASN A 113 0.72 8.69 -19.20
CA ASN A 113 1.82 8.37 -20.11
C ASN A 113 1.55 7.13 -20.96
N GLU A 114 0.27 6.72 -21.10
CA GLU A 114 -0.11 5.52 -21.85
C GLU A 114 0.33 5.57 -23.32
N TYR A 115 0.13 6.73 -23.96
CA TYR A 115 0.39 6.90 -25.40
C TYR A 115 1.65 7.72 -25.69
N ILE A 116 2.19 8.40 -24.67
CA ILE A 116 3.40 9.22 -24.76
C ILE A 116 4.26 8.91 -23.52
N ASP A 117 5.26 8.04 -23.68
CA ASP A 117 6.08 7.53 -22.57
C ASP A 117 6.66 8.62 -21.64
N SER A 118 7.03 9.77 -22.20
CA SER A 118 7.63 10.89 -21.46
C SER A 118 6.62 11.83 -20.80
N GLN A 119 5.32 11.69 -21.12
CA GLN A 119 4.29 12.56 -20.59
C GLN A 119 4.09 12.30 -19.10
N ASN A 120 3.91 13.37 -18.34
CA ASN A 120 3.62 13.32 -16.92
C ASN A 120 2.96 14.64 -16.52
N LEU A 121 2.25 14.60 -15.41
CA LEU A 121 1.71 15.79 -14.76
C LEU A 121 2.62 16.15 -13.59
N LEU A 122 3.59 17.02 -13.86
CA LEU A 122 4.56 17.54 -12.89
C LEU A 122 5.30 16.44 -12.09
N GLY A 123 5.60 15.33 -12.75
CA GLY A 123 6.25 14.15 -12.15
C GLY A 123 5.31 12.98 -11.87
N VAL A 124 3.99 13.12 -12.03
CA VAL A 124 3.02 12.02 -11.85
C VAL A 124 2.67 11.40 -13.20
N THR A 125 2.69 10.08 -13.30
CA THR A 125 2.33 9.35 -14.53
C THR A 125 0.99 8.63 -14.45
N SER A 126 0.41 8.47 -13.26
CA SER A 126 -0.88 7.80 -13.09
C SER A 126 -1.61 8.26 -11.84
N ILE A 127 -2.92 8.48 -11.97
CA ILE A 127 -3.80 8.92 -10.88
C ILE A 127 -4.99 7.97 -10.81
N ASN A 128 -5.36 7.60 -9.60
CA ASN A 128 -6.52 6.76 -9.30
C ASN A 128 -7.63 7.64 -8.73
N LEU A 129 -8.82 7.58 -9.32
CA LEU A 129 -10.02 8.22 -8.78
C LEU A 129 -10.81 7.16 -8.01
N ASN A 130 -10.66 7.15 -6.68
CA ASN A 130 -11.35 6.24 -5.78
C ASN A 130 -12.78 6.72 -5.53
N ASN A 131 -13.75 5.83 -5.70
CA ASN A 131 -15.18 6.15 -5.69
C ASN A 131 -15.82 6.21 -4.28
N GLY A 132 -15.04 6.04 -3.21
CA GLY A 132 -15.56 6.00 -1.82
C GLY A 132 -16.32 4.72 -1.47
N TYR A 133 -16.04 3.61 -2.18
CA TYR A 133 -16.68 2.33 -1.88
C TYR A 133 -16.47 1.92 -0.41
N SER A 134 -17.53 1.46 0.24
CA SER A 134 -17.51 1.01 1.65
C SER A 134 -17.11 2.07 2.69
N ASP A 135 -17.15 3.36 2.34
CA ASP A 135 -16.92 4.46 3.28
C ASP A 135 -18.05 5.50 3.21
N PRO A 136 -19.07 5.43 4.11
CA PRO A 136 -20.14 6.42 4.15
C PRO A 136 -19.65 7.82 4.51
N SER A 137 -18.45 7.96 5.09
CA SER A 137 -17.89 9.25 5.47
C SER A 137 -17.08 9.90 4.35
N PHE A 138 -16.60 9.15 3.35
CA PHE A 138 -15.55 9.54 2.40
C PHE A 138 -14.18 9.92 3.03
N ILE A 139 -14.07 9.95 4.35
CA ILE A 139 -12.98 10.59 5.09
C ILE A 139 -11.95 9.58 5.60
N ARG A 140 -12.29 8.28 5.69
CA ARG A 140 -11.43 7.26 6.32
C ARG A 140 -10.09 7.12 5.61
N GLU A 141 -10.13 7.01 4.28
CA GLU A 141 -8.92 6.86 3.47
C GLU A 141 -8.03 8.11 3.61
N PHE A 142 -8.63 9.30 3.53
CA PHE A 142 -7.93 10.57 3.64
C PHE A 142 -7.21 10.72 4.99
N LEU A 143 -7.93 10.51 6.11
CA LEU A 143 -7.33 10.62 7.45
C LEU A 143 -6.24 9.57 7.68
N THR A 144 -6.39 8.38 7.10
CA THR A 144 -5.41 7.30 7.28
C THR A 144 -4.14 7.60 6.49
N TYR A 145 -4.24 8.16 5.28
CA TYR A 145 -3.05 8.62 4.56
C TYR A 145 -2.35 9.80 5.27
N GLU A 146 -3.09 10.78 5.81
CA GLU A 146 -2.48 11.85 6.63
C GLU A 146 -1.72 11.26 7.83
N LEU A 147 -2.27 10.24 8.49
CA LEU A 147 -1.58 9.54 9.58
C LEU A 147 -0.33 8.79 9.11
N LEU A 148 -0.38 8.10 7.97
CA LEU A 148 0.77 7.40 7.39
C LEU A 148 1.90 8.39 7.05
N GLU A 149 1.57 9.55 6.47
CA GLU A 149 2.51 10.64 6.21
C GLU A 149 3.12 11.19 7.50
N GLU A 150 2.32 11.44 8.55
CA GLU A 150 2.80 11.92 9.85
C GLU A 150 3.73 10.91 10.54
N MET A 151 3.50 9.61 10.32
CA MET A 151 4.38 8.54 10.79
C MET A 151 5.62 8.35 9.90
N GLY A 152 5.80 9.18 8.87
CA GLY A 152 6.97 9.18 7.99
C GLY A 152 7.04 7.96 7.07
N LEU A 153 5.90 7.40 6.67
CA LEU A 153 5.83 6.32 5.69
C LEU A 153 5.74 6.89 4.27
N PRO A 154 6.33 6.19 3.27
CA PRO A 154 6.20 6.56 1.86
C PRO A 154 4.72 6.40 1.46
N THR A 155 3.98 7.50 1.40
CA THR A 155 2.52 7.49 1.24
C THR A 155 2.16 8.12 -0.12
N PRO A 156 1.25 7.53 -0.92
CA PRO A 156 0.84 8.16 -2.18
C PRO A 156 0.23 9.53 -1.92
N GLU A 157 0.48 10.49 -2.79
CA GLU A 157 -0.23 11.77 -2.71
C GLU A 157 -1.74 11.59 -2.95
N PHE A 158 -2.55 12.45 -2.33
CA PHE A 158 -4.00 12.36 -2.41
C PHE A 158 -4.70 13.71 -2.21
N ALA A 159 -5.87 13.87 -2.84
CA ALA A 159 -6.76 15.02 -2.69
C ALA A 159 -8.21 14.64 -3.05
N PHE A 160 -9.19 15.33 -2.47
CA PHE A 160 -10.57 15.20 -2.91
C PHE A 160 -10.76 15.85 -4.28
N ALA A 161 -11.49 15.18 -5.17
CA ALA A 161 -11.72 15.62 -6.53
C ALA A 161 -13.21 15.63 -6.86
N ASN A 162 -13.73 16.75 -7.33
CA ASN A 162 -15.03 16.83 -7.99
C ASN A 162 -14.84 16.46 -9.46
N VAL A 163 -15.42 15.35 -9.89
CA VAL A 163 -15.16 14.75 -11.20
C VAL A 163 -16.34 14.98 -12.13
N SER A 164 -16.05 15.40 -13.37
CA SER A 164 -16.99 15.38 -14.49
C SER A 164 -16.43 14.55 -15.66
N ILE A 165 -17.33 13.91 -16.41
CA ILE A 165 -16.98 13.14 -17.61
C ILE A 165 -17.88 13.62 -18.74
N ASN A 166 -17.29 14.09 -19.85
CA ASN A 166 -18.00 14.64 -21.00
C ASN A 166 -18.99 15.77 -20.63
N GLY A 167 -18.64 16.57 -19.62
CA GLY A 167 -19.45 17.68 -19.11
C GLY A 167 -20.53 17.29 -18.12
N GLU A 168 -20.77 16.00 -17.88
CA GLU A 168 -21.73 15.50 -16.90
C GLU A 168 -21.05 15.22 -15.54
N PRO A 169 -21.66 15.59 -14.40
CA PRO A 169 -21.07 15.33 -13.09
C PRO A 169 -21.01 13.83 -12.78
N ALA A 170 -19.81 13.32 -12.49
CA ALA A 170 -19.61 11.95 -12.00
C ALA A 170 -19.67 11.88 -10.47
N GLY A 171 -19.29 12.96 -9.76
CA GLY A 171 -19.40 13.10 -8.31
C GLY A 171 -18.07 13.38 -7.60
N LEU A 172 -18.06 13.24 -6.27
CA LEU A 172 -16.88 13.43 -5.43
C LEU A 172 -16.06 12.14 -5.34
N PHE A 173 -14.77 12.19 -5.65
CA PHE A 173 -13.83 11.08 -5.58
C PHE A 173 -12.64 11.45 -4.69
N LEU A 174 -11.85 10.47 -4.28
CA LEU A 174 -10.50 10.70 -3.78
C LEU A 174 -9.51 10.41 -4.91
N ALA A 175 -8.81 11.44 -5.38
CA ALA A 175 -7.69 11.28 -6.29
C ALA A 175 -6.47 10.81 -5.48
N VAL A 176 -5.87 9.68 -5.87
CA VAL A 176 -4.72 9.06 -5.20
C VAL A 176 -3.65 8.75 -6.24
N GLU A 177 -2.42 9.17 -5.97
CA GLU A 177 -1.27 8.86 -6.80
C GLU A 177 -1.06 7.35 -6.91
N GLN A 178 -0.77 6.86 -8.11
CA GLN A 178 -0.41 5.46 -8.29
C GLN A 178 1.01 5.17 -7.79
N ILE A 179 1.18 4.15 -6.95
CA ILE A 179 2.50 3.58 -6.65
C ILE A 179 3.06 2.94 -7.93
N ASN A 180 4.10 3.55 -8.48
CA ASN A 180 4.84 3.12 -9.67
C ASN A 180 6.25 3.76 -9.67
N GLU A 181 7.01 3.63 -10.77
CA GLU A 181 8.36 4.20 -10.87
C GLU A 181 8.42 5.71 -10.58
N SER A 182 7.37 6.47 -10.93
CA SER A 182 7.33 7.92 -10.67
C SER A 182 7.21 8.22 -9.17
N PHE A 183 6.35 7.49 -8.45
CA PHE A 183 6.26 7.54 -6.98
C PHE A 183 7.59 7.19 -6.33
N LEU A 184 8.20 6.08 -6.79
CA LEU A 184 9.45 5.57 -6.21
C LEU A 184 10.58 6.58 -6.36
N SER A 185 10.71 7.20 -7.54
CA SER A 185 11.76 8.19 -7.82
C SER A 185 11.74 9.44 -6.91
N ARG A 186 10.61 9.71 -6.26
CA ARG A 186 10.47 10.83 -5.32
C ARG A 186 10.63 10.42 -3.86
N ASN A 187 10.21 9.21 -3.52
CA ASN A 187 10.12 8.75 -2.12
C ASN A 187 11.31 7.88 -1.68
N PHE A 188 12.10 7.40 -2.63
CA PHE A 188 13.24 6.51 -2.41
C PHE A 188 14.50 7.10 -3.08
N GLU A 189 15.69 6.66 -2.66
CA GLU A 189 16.95 7.09 -3.27
C GLU A 189 17.05 6.67 -4.75
N THR A 190 16.40 5.55 -5.08
CA THR A 190 16.32 5.02 -6.44
C THR A 190 14.93 4.46 -6.72
N SER A 191 14.50 4.56 -7.98
CA SER A 191 13.34 3.82 -8.50
C SER A 191 13.73 2.48 -9.13
N TYR A 192 15.03 2.12 -9.10
CA TYR A 192 15.56 0.85 -9.57
C TYR A 192 15.49 -0.18 -8.45
N GLY A 193 14.54 -1.11 -8.57
CA GLY A 193 14.36 -2.20 -7.62
C GLY A 193 13.08 -2.97 -7.93
N VAL A 194 12.85 -4.07 -7.21
CA VAL A 194 11.65 -4.87 -7.43
C VAL A 194 10.46 -4.29 -6.68
N LEU A 195 9.39 -3.94 -7.42
CA LEU A 195 8.12 -3.52 -6.85
C LEU A 195 7.10 -4.63 -7.05
N TYR A 196 6.52 -5.14 -5.96
CA TYR A 196 5.40 -6.06 -5.98
C TYR A 196 4.13 -5.38 -5.49
N LYS A 197 2.98 -5.81 -6.02
CA LYS A 197 1.66 -5.56 -5.43
C LYS A 197 1.05 -6.91 -5.05
N PRO A 198 1.28 -7.40 -3.82
CA PRO A 198 0.85 -8.73 -3.45
C PRO A 198 -0.68 -8.91 -3.47
N ASP A 199 -1.13 -9.99 -4.11
CA ASP A 199 -2.52 -10.44 -4.15
C ASP A 199 -2.53 -11.94 -4.50
N GLY A 200 -2.98 -12.79 -3.59
CA GLY A 200 -3.01 -14.24 -3.76
C GLY A 200 -1.88 -15.00 -3.06
N GLN A 201 -1.46 -16.15 -3.63
CA GLN A 201 -0.54 -17.05 -2.92
C GLN A 201 0.83 -16.43 -2.66
N GLY A 202 1.24 -16.39 -1.39
CA GLY A 202 2.52 -15.79 -0.98
C GLY A 202 2.41 -14.33 -0.57
N SER A 203 1.23 -13.70 -0.68
CA SER A 203 1.03 -12.33 -0.21
C SER A 203 1.09 -12.17 1.31
N ASP A 204 0.97 -13.27 2.08
CA ASP A 204 1.25 -13.32 3.52
C ASP A 204 2.75 -13.30 3.88
N LEU A 205 3.64 -13.50 2.89
CA LEU A 205 5.10 -13.56 3.04
C LEU A 205 5.63 -14.76 3.84
N SER A 206 4.84 -15.81 4.00
CA SER A 206 5.26 -17.06 4.66
C SER A 206 6.20 -17.87 3.77
N TRP A 207 7.14 -18.57 4.39
CA TRP A 207 8.09 -19.42 3.67
C TRP A 207 7.42 -20.59 2.94
N ARG A 208 7.71 -20.73 1.65
CA ARG A 208 7.17 -21.77 0.75
C ARG A 208 8.26 -22.53 -0.02
N GLY A 209 9.51 -22.35 0.38
CA GLY A 209 10.67 -22.87 -0.35
C GLY A 209 11.38 -21.80 -1.17
N ASP A 210 12.40 -22.25 -1.90
CA ASP A 210 13.35 -21.44 -2.65
C ASP A 210 12.94 -21.19 -4.11
N ASP A 211 11.79 -21.70 -4.54
CA ASP A 211 11.22 -21.46 -5.87
C ASP A 211 10.25 -20.27 -5.83
N ILE A 212 10.62 -19.17 -6.51
CA ILE A 212 9.81 -17.96 -6.62
C ILE A 212 8.41 -18.21 -7.20
N SER A 213 8.22 -19.25 -8.01
CA SER A 213 6.91 -19.59 -8.56
C SER A 213 5.90 -20.04 -7.50
N SER A 214 6.38 -20.45 -6.31
CA SER A 214 5.55 -20.76 -5.12
C SER A 214 4.93 -19.51 -4.49
N TYR A 215 5.31 -18.32 -4.96
CA TYR A 215 4.86 -17.02 -4.50
C TYR A 215 4.16 -16.27 -5.63
N SER A 216 3.32 -16.97 -6.38
CA SER A 216 2.61 -16.46 -7.57
C SER A 216 1.79 -15.18 -7.33
N GLY A 217 1.36 -14.93 -6.10
CA GLY A 217 0.66 -13.71 -5.69
C GLY A 217 1.57 -12.51 -5.42
N LEU A 218 2.90 -12.65 -5.45
CA LEU A 218 3.82 -11.51 -5.49
C LEU A 218 3.82 -10.92 -6.91
N ASN A 219 2.76 -10.20 -7.25
CA ASN A 219 2.56 -9.65 -8.59
C ASN A 219 3.52 -8.49 -8.85
N ARG A 220 4.56 -8.72 -9.67
CA ARG A 220 5.59 -7.72 -9.99
C ARG A 220 5.01 -6.59 -10.84
N LYS A 221 5.33 -5.34 -10.46
CA LYS A 221 4.91 -4.09 -11.12
C LYS A 221 6.08 -3.28 -11.68
N SER A 222 7.32 -3.61 -11.31
CA SER A 222 8.54 -3.05 -11.89
C SER A 222 9.04 -3.85 -13.10
N LYS A 223 9.88 -3.22 -13.92
CA LYS A 223 10.68 -3.92 -14.94
C LYS A 223 11.82 -4.74 -14.31
N SER A 224 12.42 -4.24 -13.24
CA SER A 224 13.47 -4.93 -12.48
C SER A 224 12.92 -6.15 -11.74
N SER A 225 13.76 -7.18 -11.62
CA SER A 225 13.47 -8.43 -10.90
C SER A 225 14.73 -8.95 -10.21
N ASP A 226 14.57 -9.47 -9.00
CA ASP A 226 15.62 -10.15 -8.24
C ASP A 226 14.97 -11.24 -7.36
N ASP A 227 14.69 -12.37 -8.00
CA ASP A 227 14.00 -13.48 -7.36
C ASP A 227 14.87 -14.10 -6.26
N GLU A 228 16.20 -14.15 -6.44
CA GLU A 228 17.13 -14.68 -5.44
C GLU A 228 17.12 -13.82 -4.16
N LEU A 229 17.18 -12.50 -4.30
CA LEU A 229 17.10 -11.57 -3.17
C LEU A 229 15.73 -11.64 -2.48
N THR A 230 14.65 -11.76 -3.26
CA THR A 230 13.29 -11.90 -2.71
C THR A 230 13.16 -13.18 -1.88
N ILE A 231 13.69 -14.30 -2.38
CA ILE A 231 13.73 -15.57 -1.65
C ILE A 231 14.59 -15.46 -0.38
N LYS A 232 15.75 -14.79 -0.45
CA LYS A 232 16.59 -14.53 0.74
C LYS A 232 15.87 -13.71 1.80
N MET A 233 15.12 -12.68 1.40
CA MET A 233 14.31 -11.88 2.33
C MET A 233 13.22 -12.73 2.98
N LEU A 234 12.50 -13.55 2.21
CA LEU A 234 11.47 -14.45 2.72
C LEU A 234 12.05 -15.51 3.67
N ASP A 235 13.20 -16.08 3.34
CA ASP A 235 13.90 -17.04 4.21
C ASP A 235 14.34 -16.38 5.52
N GLU A 236 14.96 -15.19 5.45
CA GLU A 236 15.39 -14.46 6.66
C GLU A 236 14.20 -14.07 7.53
N LEU A 237 13.10 -13.59 6.95
CA LEU A 237 11.89 -13.26 7.70
C LEU A 237 11.36 -14.47 8.47
N ASN A 238 11.30 -15.64 7.83
CA ASN A 238 10.62 -16.80 8.40
C ASN A 238 11.51 -17.67 9.28
N ASN A 239 12.80 -17.80 8.91
CA ASN A 239 13.74 -18.76 9.49
C ASN A 239 15.00 -18.10 10.09
N GLY A 240 15.19 -16.81 9.84
CA GLY A 240 16.33 -16.03 10.28
C GLY A 240 16.11 -15.27 11.58
N THR A 241 16.99 -14.29 11.83
CA THR A 241 16.95 -13.40 13.01
C THR A 241 17.53 -12.01 12.72
N ASP A 242 18.24 -11.82 11.61
CA ASP A 242 18.87 -10.58 11.17
C ASP A 242 17.96 -9.85 10.18
N TYR A 243 16.74 -9.54 10.63
CA TYR A 243 15.67 -9.02 9.77
C TYR A 243 16.04 -7.70 9.07
N GLU A 244 16.77 -6.81 9.76
CA GLU A 244 17.17 -5.50 9.22
C GLU A 244 18.11 -5.60 8.01
N LYS A 245 18.71 -6.77 7.78
CA LYS A 245 19.52 -7.04 6.59
C LYS A 245 18.72 -6.95 5.29
N TYR A 246 17.45 -7.34 5.31
CA TYR A 246 16.59 -7.37 4.12
C TYR A 246 15.29 -6.61 4.29
N LEU A 247 14.95 -6.14 5.49
CA LEU A 247 13.70 -5.45 5.77
C LEU A 247 13.97 -4.09 6.39
N ASN A 248 13.25 -3.08 5.92
CA ASN A 248 13.11 -1.81 6.63
C ASN A 248 12.20 -2.03 7.84
N VAL A 249 12.74 -2.66 8.89
CA VAL A 249 11.99 -3.03 10.09
C VAL A 249 11.30 -1.81 10.69
N ASP A 250 11.99 -0.66 10.75
CA ASP A 250 11.41 0.54 11.35
C ASP A 250 10.15 1.02 10.63
N GLY A 251 10.19 1.11 9.29
CA GLY A 251 9.02 1.44 8.47
C GLY A 251 7.90 0.40 8.61
N ILE A 252 8.24 -0.89 8.68
CA ILE A 252 7.24 -1.97 8.85
C ILE A 252 6.56 -1.87 10.21
N LEU A 253 7.29 -1.58 11.29
CA LEU A 253 6.70 -1.39 12.63
C LEU A 253 5.74 -0.20 12.65
N ARG A 254 6.07 0.91 11.98
CA ARG A 254 5.16 2.07 11.86
C ARG A 254 3.92 1.75 11.04
N TYR A 255 4.08 1.03 9.92
CA TYR A 255 2.96 0.56 9.10
C TYR A 255 2.02 -0.33 9.92
N MET A 256 2.55 -1.29 10.68
CA MET A 256 1.76 -2.16 11.55
C MET A 256 1.06 -1.36 12.65
N ALA A 257 1.74 -0.37 13.24
CA ALA A 257 1.18 0.47 14.29
C ALA A 257 -0.01 1.29 13.79
N VAL A 258 0.09 1.88 12.59
CA VAL A 258 -1.02 2.63 11.99
C VAL A 258 -2.22 1.72 11.73
N ASN A 259 -2.03 0.58 11.07
CA ASN A 259 -3.14 -0.34 10.76
C ASN A 259 -3.75 -0.97 12.03
N ALA A 260 -2.95 -1.21 13.08
CA ALA A 260 -3.45 -1.69 14.38
C ALA A 260 -4.23 -0.61 15.15
N ALA A 261 -3.80 0.66 15.05
CA ALA A 261 -4.43 1.79 15.70
C ALA A 261 -5.74 2.21 15.03
N THR A 262 -5.78 2.17 13.69
CA THR A 262 -6.99 2.47 12.91
C THR A 262 -7.87 1.24 12.68
N VAL A 263 -7.39 0.03 13.03
CA VAL A 263 -8.08 -1.24 12.77
C VAL A 263 -8.40 -1.40 11.28
N ASN A 264 -7.42 -1.12 10.42
CA ASN A 264 -7.55 -1.34 8.99
C ASN A 264 -7.26 -2.81 8.65
N MET A 265 -8.32 -3.60 8.58
CA MET A 265 -8.24 -5.05 8.33
C MET A 265 -8.32 -5.41 6.83
N ASP A 266 -8.44 -4.43 5.94
CA ASP A 266 -8.25 -4.63 4.49
C ASP A 266 -6.78 -4.37 4.12
N SER A 267 -5.87 -5.04 4.81
CA SER A 267 -4.42 -4.79 4.76
C SER A 267 -3.61 -6.08 4.93
N TYR A 268 -2.29 -5.99 5.02
CA TYR A 268 -1.43 -7.14 5.36
C TYR A 268 -1.91 -7.89 6.62
N GLN A 269 -2.39 -7.18 7.64
CA GLN A 269 -2.87 -7.75 8.92
C GLN A 269 -4.26 -8.40 8.82
N GLY A 270 -4.93 -8.23 7.68
CA GLY A 270 -6.23 -8.81 7.38
C GLY A 270 -6.18 -10.24 6.85
N ASN A 271 -7.36 -10.84 6.66
CA ASN A 271 -7.50 -12.23 6.17
C ASN A 271 -7.00 -12.45 4.73
N PHE A 272 -6.82 -11.37 3.96
CA PHE A 272 -6.50 -11.45 2.53
C PHE A 272 -5.05 -11.04 2.22
N ASN A 273 -4.31 -10.52 3.21
CA ASN A 273 -2.90 -10.13 3.10
C ASN A 273 -2.58 -9.29 1.82
N HIS A 274 -3.33 -8.22 1.57
CA HIS A 274 -3.21 -7.38 0.38
C HIS A 274 -3.19 -5.89 0.76
N ASN A 275 -3.39 -5.01 -0.23
CA ASN A 275 -3.44 -3.56 -0.05
C ASN A 275 -2.15 -2.98 0.56
N TYR A 276 -1.03 -3.54 0.12
CA TYR A 276 0.29 -2.95 0.28
C TYR A 276 1.10 -3.19 -1.00
N TYR A 277 2.13 -2.39 -1.21
CA TYR A 277 3.22 -2.74 -2.12
C TYR A 277 4.44 -3.13 -1.30
N LEU A 278 5.23 -4.02 -1.87
CA LEU A 278 6.53 -4.43 -1.34
C LEU A 278 7.59 -3.95 -2.32
N TYR A 279 8.40 -2.99 -1.90
CA TYR A 279 9.45 -2.40 -2.73
C TYR A 279 10.82 -2.71 -2.18
N GLU A 280 11.70 -3.22 -3.03
CA GLU A 280 13.11 -3.41 -2.75
C GLU A 280 13.92 -2.19 -3.20
N GLU A 281 14.74 -1.67 -2.29
CA GLU A 281 15.76 -0.66 -2.57
C GLU A 281 17.09 -1.11 -1.96
N ASN A 282 18.13 -1.23 -2.79
CA ASN A 282 19.51 -1.52 -2.36
C ASN A 282 19.63 -2.76 -1.46
N GLY A 283 18.83 -3.80 -1.69
CA GLY A 283 18.80 -5.03 -0.91
C GLY A 283 17.76 -5.07 0.22
N VAL A 284 17.08 -3.95 0.49
CA VAL A 284 16.17 -3.78 1.64
C VAL A 284 14.74 -3.54 1.17
N PHE A 285 13.82 -4.33 1.69
CA PHE A 285 12.40 -4.26 1.34
C PHE A 285 11.62 -3.39 2.32
N SER A 286 10.76 -2.52 1.78
CA SER A 286 9.83 -1.67 2.51
C SER A 286 8.38 -1.98 2.13
N LEU A 287 7.46 -1.84 3.10
CA LEU A 287 6.03 -1.84 2.84
C LEU A 287 5.57 -0.42 2.49
N ILE A 288 4.80 -0.28 1.42
CA ILE A 288 4.17 0.97 1.00
C ILE A 288 2.63 0.80 1.13
N PRO A 289 1.95 1.68 1.88
CA PRO A 289 0.51 1.60 2.09
C PRO A 289 -0.31 1.78 0.80
N TRP A 290 -1.45 1.09 0.71
CA TRP A 290 -2.40 1.22 -0.39
C TRP A 290 -3.84 1.00 0.10
N ASP A 291 -4.83 1.69 -0.49
CA ASP A 291 -6.27 1.42 -0.33
C ASP A 291 -6.76 1.42 1.14
N MET A 292 -6.85 2.60 1.75
CA MET A 292 -7.11 2.77 3.20
C MET A 292 -8.57 3.07 3.55
N ASN A 293 -9.50 2.90 2.61
CA ASN A 293 -10.92 3.23 2.77
C ASN A 293 -11.64 2.42 3.86
N MET A 294 -11.14 1.22 4.18
CA MET A 294 -11.76 0.32 5.17
C MET A 294 -11.16 0.44 6.58
N ALA A 295 -10.38 1.48 6.84
CA ALA A 295 -9.92 1.84 8.19
C ALA A 295 -11.08 2.22 9.12
N PHE A 296 -10.79 2.34 10.42
CA PHE A 296 -11.74 2.71 11.48
C PHE A 296 -12.99 1.81 11.50
N GLY A 297 -12.77 0.50 11.39
CA GLY A 297 -13.83 -0.51 11.37
C GLY A 297 -14.62 -0.59 10.06
N GLY A 298 -14.18 0.10 9.00
CA GLY A 298 -14.83 0.10 7.69
C GLY A 298 -14.86 -1.27 6.99
N PHE A 299 -13.94 -2.17 7.32
CA PHE A 299 -13.90 -3.54 6.80
C PHE A 299 -15.08 -4.41 7.27
N GLY A 300 -15.75 -4.00 8.36
CA GLY A 300 -16.82 -4.76 8.99
C GLY A 300 -16.33 -5.85 9.95
N GLY A 301 -17.26 -6.39 10.73
CA GLY A 301 -16.98 -7.36 11.80
C GLY A 301 -17.68 -7.00 13.10
N SER A 302 -17.42 -7.78 14.15
CA SER A 302 -17.91 -7.46 15.51
C SER A 302 -17.19 -6.21 16.03
N GLN A 303 -17.92 -5.12 16.23
CA GLN A 303 -17.35 -3.86 16.70
C GLN A 303 -16.62 -4.01 18.04
N ASP A 304 -17.17 -4.79 18.97
CA ASP A 304 -16.51 -5.07 20.26
C ASP A 304 -15.17 -5.78 20.06
N SER A 305 -15.11 -6.73 19.13
CA SER A 305 -13.87 -7.46 18.80
C SER A 305 -12.84 -6.56 18.12
N LEU A 306 -13.29 -5.67 17.22
CA LEU A 306 -12.43 -4.72 16.51
C LEU A 306 -11.87 -3.64 17.44
N ILE A 307 -12.71 -3.07 18.32
CA ILE A 307 -12.28 -2.09 19.33
C ILE A 307 -11.32 -2.75 20.32
N GLY A 308 -11.66 -3.96 20.77
CA GLY A 308 -10.89 -4.74 21.73
C GLY A 308 -9.67 -5.46 21.15
N MET A 309 -9.33 -5.25 19.87
CA MET A 309 -8.21 -5.91 19.22
C MET A 309 -6.91 -5.72 20.01
N LEU A 310 -6.23 -6.83 20.32
CA LEU A 310 -5.02 -6.81 21.10
C LEU A 310 -3.86 -6.27 20.27
N MET A 311 -3.11 -5.31 20.81
CA MET A 311 -2.10 -4.58 20.05
C MET A 311 -0.84 -5.41 19.74
N ASP A 312 -0.54 -6.46 20.51
CA ASP A 312 0.61 -7.37 20.25
C ASP A 312 0.23 -8.59 19.40
N GLU A 313 -1.03 -8.71 18.99
CA GLU A 313 -1.52 -9.69 18.01
C GLU A 313 -2.58 -9.06 17.08
N PRO A 314 -2.26 -7.95 16.39
CA PRO A 314 -3.24 -7.15 15.67
C PRO A 314 -3.56 -7.75 14.28
N THR A 315 -4.00 -9.00 14.25
CA THR A 315 -4.25 -9.79 13.03
C THR A 315 -5.67 -10.35 13.01
N MET A 316 -6.21 -10.60 11.81
CA MET A 316 -7.41 -11.43 11.67
C MET A 316 -7.03 -12.90 11.66
N GLY A 317 -7.21 -13.59 12.78
CA GLY A 317 -6.74 -14.95 12.99
C GLY A 317 -5.28 -15.02 13.48
N ALA A 318 -4.78 -16.26 13.63
CA ALA A 318 -3.55 -16.53 14.35
C ALA A 318 -2.33 -15.80 13.78
N VAL A 319 -1.58 -15.14 14.66
CA VAL A 319 -0.37 -14.35 14.34
C VAL A 319 0.66 -15.18 13.58
N SER A 320 0.73 -16.50 13.81
CA SER A 320 1.64 -17.40 13.10
C SER A 320 1.42 -17.45 11.58
N ASN A 321 0.26 -16.98 11.08
CA ASN A 321 -0.02 -16.83 9.65
C ASN A 321 0.50 -15.50 9.07
N TYR A 322 1.05 -14.62 9.90
CA TYR A 322 1.51 -13.28 9.58
C TYR A 322 2.98 -13.10 9.97
N PRO A 323 3.95 -13.63 9.21
CA PRO A 323 5.37 -13.60 9.53
C PRO A 323 5.91 -12.23 9.97
N LEU A 324 5.48 -11.11 9.36
CA LEU A 324 5.94 -9.78 9.80
C LEU A 324 5.52 -9.48 11.25
N VAL A 325 4.29 -9.84 11.62
CA VAL A 325 3.79 -9.63 12.99
C VAL A 325 4.45 -10.63 13.93
N ASP A 326 4.41 -11.92 13.59
CA ASP A 326 4.95 -13.02 14.40
C ASP A 326 6.42 -12.80 14.75
N LYS A 327 7.24 -12.46 13.76
CA LYS A 327 8.69 -12.46 13.89
C LYS A 327 9.21 -11.17 14.48
N LEU A 328 8.65 -10.02 14.07
CA LEU A 328 9.11 -8.73 14.54
C LEU A 328 8.60 -8.44 15.96
N LEU A 329 7.35 -8.76 16.29
CA LEU A 329 6.82 -8.51 17.63
C LEU A 329 7.28 -9.55 18.66
N GLN A 330 7.91 -10.67 18.27
CA GLN A 330 8.62 -11.53 19.23
C GLN A 330 9.95 -10.92 19.71
N ASN A 331 10.54 -9.99 18.95
CA ASN A 331 11.74 -9.28 19.37
C ASN A 331 11.37 -8.13 20.31
N ASP A 332 11.83 -8.19 21.57
CA ASP A 332 11.46 -7.20 22.60
C ASP A 332 11.87 -5.76 22.26
N THR A 333 13.01 -5.57 21.57
CA THR A 333 13.43 -4.21 21.12
C THR A 333 12.49 -3.66 20.07
N TYR A 334 12.01 -4.51 19.16
CA TYR A 334 11.12 -4.10 18.08
C TYR A 334 9.71 -3.87 18.61
N LYS A 335 9.26 -4.73 19.52
CA LYS A 335 7.99 -4.56 20.25
C LYS A 335 7.95 -3.26 21.05
N GLU A 336 9.04 -2.91 21.75
CA GLU A 336 9.13 -1.63 22.46
C GLU A 336 9.04 -0.44 21.50
N ARG A 337 9.73 -0.46 20.35
CA ARG A 337 9.58 0.56 19.30
C ARG A 337 8.15 0.64 18.77
N TYR A 338 7.53 -0.50 18.51
CA TYR A 338 6.14 -0.60 18.06
C TYR A 338 5.16 0.02 19.09
N HIS A 339 5.35 -0.25 20.39
CA HIS A 339 4.54 0.37 21.46
C HIS A 339 4.70 1.88 21.50
N GLN A 340 5.93 2.39 21.31
CA GLN A 340 6.17 3.83 21.21
C GLN A 340 5.45 4.45 20.01
N TYR A 341 5.38 3.75 18.87
CA TYR A 341 4.60 4.21 17.72
C TYR A 341 3.09 4.21 17.98
N ILE A 342 2.54 3.16 18.62
CA ILE A 342 1.13 3.16 19.05
C ILE A 342 0.87 4.34 19.99
N GLN A 343 1.75 4.58 20.97
CA GLN A 343 1.64 5.71 21.89
C GLN A 343 1.65 7.06 21.14
N GLN A 344 2.60 7.27 20.23
CA GLN A 344 2.68 8.46 19.39
C GLN A 344 1.39 8.71 18.61
N ILE A 345 0.79 7.64 18.05
CA ILE A 345 -0.45 7.74 17.28
C ILE A 345 -1.63 8.16 18.18
N VAL A 346 -1.81 7.52 19.34
CA VAL A 346 -2.99 7.74 20.22
C VAL A 346 -2.89 9.00 21.09
N GLU A 347 -1.68 9.54 21.28
CA GLU A 347 -1.44 10.82 21.95
C GLU A 347 -1.35 11.99 20.95
N GLY A 348 -0.96 11.71 19.71
CA GLY A 348 -0.81 12.68 18.63
C GLY A 348 -2.04 12.77 17.74
N TYR A 349 -1.92 12.25 16.51
CA TYR A 349 -2.91 12.39 15.45
C TYR A 349 -4.31 11.88 15.84
N LEU A 350 -4.40 10.72 16.51
CA LEU A 350 -5.67 10.15 16.97
C LEU A 350 -6.10 10.64 18.35
N SER A 351 -5.49 11.69 18.90
CA SER A 351 -6.06 12.33 20.09
C SER A 351 -7.49 12.80 19.80
N PRO A 352 -8.47 12.56 20.69
CA PRO A 352 -9.89 12.79 20.38
C PRO A 352 -10.18 14.21 19.86
N GLU A 353 -9.58 15.22 20.47
CA GLU A 353 -9.77 16.61 20.10
C GLU A 353 -9.22 16.92 18.70
N ARG A 354 -8.02 16.42 18.38
CA ARG A 354 -7.37 16.65 17.09
C ARG A 354 -8.10 15.93 15.97
N LEU A 355 -8.38 14.64 16.15
CA LEU A 355 -9.08 13.82 15.16
C LEU A 355 -10.47 14.38 14.86
N LYS A 356 -11.23 14.74 15.89
CA LYS A 356 -12.55 15.35 15.73
C LYS A 356 -12.49 16.67 14.97
N ALA A 357 -11.54 17.54 15.31
CA ALA A 357 -11.37 18.81 14.62
C ALA A 357 -11.04 18.61 13.14
N ARG A 358 -10.09 17.71 12.82
CA ARG A 358 -9.69 17.43 11.44
C ARG A 358 -10.80 16.75 10.64
N ALA A 359 -11.49 15.77 11.21
CA ALA A 359 -12.62 15.11 10.54
C ALA A 359 -13.76 16.08 10.23
N GLN A 360 -14.05 17.04 11.14
CA GLN A 360 -15.04 18.07 10.89
C GLN A 360 -14.61 19.04 9.79
N GLU A 361 -13.35 19.47 9.79
CA GLU A 361 -12.79 20.32 8.74
C GLU A 361 -12.90 19.68 7.36
N ILE A 362 -12.54 18.39 7.25
CA ILE A 362 -12.68 17.65 6.00
C ILE A 362 -14.16 17.50 5.62
N ALA A 363 -15.02 17.16 6.58
CA ALA A 363 -16.45 17.02 6.32
C ALA A 363 -17.08 18.33 5.82
N ASP A 364 -16.68 19.47 6.37
CA ASP A 364 -17.12 20.80 5.94
C ASP A 364 -16.57 21.14 4.54
N MET A 365 -15.33 20.76 4.25
CA MET A 365 -14.69 20.96 2.94
C MET A 365 -15.42 20.20 1.81
N ILE A 366 -15.89 18.98 2.08
CA ILE A 366 -16.56 18.14 1.07
C ILE A 366 -18.10 18.22 1.11
N ASP A 367 -18.68 18.93 2.07
CA ASP A 367 -20.12 18.89 2.41
C ASP A 367 -21.03 19.10 1.19
N THR A 368 -20.82 20.22 0.46
CA THR A 368 -21.62 20.58 -0.70
C THR A 368 -21.41 19.63 -1.87
N TYR A 369 -20.21 19.07 -2.00
CA TYR A 369 -19.89 18.11 -3.06
C TYR A 369 -20.58 16.77 -2.82
N VAL A 370 -20.63 16.29 -1.57
CA VAL A 370 -21.41 15.08 -1.22
C VAL A 370 -22.90 15.32 -1.41
N GLU A 371 -23.43 16.48 -1.00
CA GLU A 371 -24.85 16.82 -1.20
C GLU A 371 -25.24 16.76 -2.69
N GLN A 372 -24.39 17.33 -3.55
CA GLN A 372 -24.63 17.44 -4.99
C GLN A 372 -24.23 16.20 -5.80
N ASP A 373 -23.46 15.26 -5.22
CA ASP A 373 -23.00 14.05 -5.91
C ASP A 373 -24.19 13.22 -6.44
N PRO A 374 -24.35 13.06 -7.77
CA PRO A 374 -25.50 12.36 -8.33
C PRO A 374 -25.39 10.83 -8.25
N THR A 375 -24.21 10.29 -7.97
CA THR A 375 -23.93 8.84 -8.03
C THR A 375 -23.57 8.21 -6.68
N LYS A 376 -23.47 9.01 -5.59
CA LYS A 376 -23.10 8.59 -4.23
C LYS A 376 -23.75 7.28 -3.76
N PHE A 377 -22.95 6.41 -3.14
CA PHE A 377 -23.42 5.13 -2.57
C PHE A 377 -24.27 5.28 -1.31
N TYR A 378 -24.08 6.39 -0.60
CA TYR A 378 -24.73 6.72 0.66
C TYR A 378 -25.45 8.05 0.53
N THR A 379 -26.57 8.23 1.22
CA THR A 379 -27.28 9.52 1.17
C THR A 379 -26.46 10.61 1.86
N TYR A 380 -26.81 11.87 1.62
CA TYR A 380 -26.16 13.00 2.30
C TYR A 380 -26.37 12.92 3.82
N GLU A 381 -27.56 12.50 4.28
CA GLU A 381 -27.84 12.28 5.69
C GLU A 381 -27.02 11.14 6.28
N GLU A 382 -26.84 10.04 5.55
CA GLU A 382 -25.96 8.94 5.95
C GLU A 382 -24.51 9.43 6.08
N PHE A 383 -24.02 10.27 5.16
CA PHE A 383 -22.71 10.91 5.28
C PHE A 383 -22.58 11.71 6.58
N LYS A 384 -23.52 12.61 6.89
CA LYS A 384 -23.49 13.41 8.13
C LYS A 384 -23.55 12.53 9.38
N GLN A 385 -24.36 11.47 9.36
CA GLN A 385 -24.50 10.52 10.47
C GLN A 385 -23.22 9.72 10.69
N SER A 386 -22.55 9.30 9.61
CA SER A 386 -21.40 8.38 9.64
C SER A 386 -20.19 8.88 10.44
N LEU A 387 -20.11 10.19 10.70
CA LEU A 387 -19.07 10.74 11.58
C LEU A 387 -19.21 10.27 13.02
N THR A 388 -20.44 10.06 13.51
CA THR A 388 -20.70 9.78 14.94
C THR A 388 -21.68 8.64 15.19
N SER A 389 -22.22 8.02 14.15
CA SER A 389 -23.22 6.96 14.26
C SER A 389 -23.03 5.94 13.16
N ASP A 390 -23.41 4.71 13.45
CA ASP A 390 -23.23 3.60 12.52
C ASP A 390 -24.17 3.75 11.32
N VAL A 391 -23.66 3.44 10.13
CA VAL A 391 -24.42 3.48 8.87
C VAL A 391 -24.21 2.14 8.17
N LYS A 392 -25.30 1.39 7.94
CA LYS A 392 -25.27 0.11 7.20
C LYS A 392 -24.20 -0.87 7.73
N ASN A 393 -24.11 -1.00 9.06
CA ASN A 393 -23.13 -1.82 9.80
C ASN A 393 -21.67 -1.33 9.75
N ILE A 394 -21.43 -0.13 9.23
CA ILE A 394 -20.12 0.53 9.31
C ILE A 394 -20.15 1.46 10.53
N PRO A 395 -19.23 1.30 11.49
CA PRO A 395 -19.23 2.11 12.71
C PRO A 395 -19.15 3.61 12.45
N GLY A 396 -19.68 4.42 13.36
CA GLY A 396 -19.41 5.86 13.35
C GLY A 396 -17.91 6.14 13.47
N LEU A 397 -17.35 6.95 12.56
CA LEU A 397 -15.90 7.17 12.45
C LEU A 397 -15.26 7.64 13.77
N LEU A 398 -15.77 8.73 14.34
CA LEU A 398 -15.22 9.33 15.56
C LEU A 398 -15.52 8.47 16.79
N THR A 399 -16.73 7.92 16.89
CA THR A 399 -17.11 7.08 18.03
C THR A 399 -16.28 5.79 18.09
N PHE A 400 -16.01 5.17 16.94
CA PHE A 400 -15.13 4.02 16.85
C PHE A 400 -13.68 4.39 17.22
N ALA A 401 -13.15 5.47 16.64
CA ALA A 401 -11.78 5.90 16.90
C ALA A 401 -11.54 6.26 18.38
N GLU A 402 -12.46 6.99 19.01
CA GLU A 402 -12.39 7.32 20.44
C GLU A 402 -12.37 6.06 21.32
N ALA A 403 -13.24 5.09 21.03
CA ALA A 403 -13.29 3.82 21.76
C ALA A 403 -12.00 3.00 21.56
N ARG A 404 -11.48 2.96 20.33
CA ARG A 404 -10.22 2.25 20.02
C ARG A 404 -9.02 2.90 20.70
N VAL A 405 -8.91 4.22 20.66
CA VAL A 405 -7.85 4.99 21.34
C VAL A 405 -7.88 4.76 22.85
N SER A 406 -9.07 4.77 23.45
CA SER A 406 -9.25 4.46 24.88
C SER A 406 -8.81 3.04 25.22
N ASN A 407 -9.15 2.07 24.36
CA ASN A 407 -8.74 0.68 24.52
C ASN A 407 -7.21 0.51 24.42
N LEU A 408 -6.57 1.09 23.39
CA LEU A 408 -5.12 1.06 23.22
C LEU A 408 -4.36 1.67 24.40
N LYS A 409 -4.85 2.78 24.95
CA LYS A 409 -4.23 3.40 26.15
C LYS A 409 -4.25 2.47 27.35
N GLN A 410 -5.34 1.73 27.55
CA GLN A 410 -5.43 0.73 28.62
C GLN A 410 -4.56 -0.51 28.36
N GLN A 411 -4.30 -0.87 27.10
CA GLN A 411 -3.34 -1.93 26.79
C GLN A 411 -1.90 -1.46 27.04
N LEU A 412 -1.55 -0.24 26.61
CA LEU A 412 -0.25 0.39 26.83
C LEU A 412 0.09 0.54 28.32
N ASP A 413 -0.88 0.89 29.17
CA ASP A 413 -0.66 1.06 30.62
C ASP A 413 -0.81 -0.24 31.43
N GLY A 414 -1.18 -1.35 30.77
CA GLY A 414 -1.34 -2.67 31.36
C GLY A 414 -2.67 -2.91 32.12
N THR A 415 -3.62 -1.98 32.04
CA THR A 415 -4.98 -2.16 32.58
C THR A 415 -5.76 -3.25 31.83
N LEU A 416 -5.56 -3.35 30.51
CA LEU A 416 -6.05 -4.42 29.65
C LEU A 416 -4.88 -5.26 29.12
N PRO A 417 -5.09 -6.55 28.82
CA PRO A 417 -4.08 -7.36 28.16
C PRO A 417 -3.77 -6.78 26.77
N SER A 418 -2.53 -6.94 26.32
CA SER A 418 -2.10 -6.61 24.95
C SER A 418 -1.86 -7.83 24.06
N TYR A 419 -1.93 -9.04 24.64
CA TYR A 419 -1.64 -10.33 23.99
C TYR A 419 -2.49 -11.45 24.62
N ASP A 420 -2.96 -12.39 23.82
CA ASP A 420 -3.65 -13.61 24.27
C ASP A 420 -3.38 -14.81 23.35
N GLN A 421 -2.25 -15.47 23.60
CA GLN A 421 -1.81 -16.69 22.89
C GLN A 421 -1.53 -16.54 21.39
N GLY A 422 -1.58 -15.33 20.83
CA GLY A 422 -1.28 -15.09 19.41
C GLY A 422 -2.40 -15.56 18.48
N GLU A 423 -3.63 -15.64 18.99
CA GLU A 423 -4.79 -16.08 18.20
C GLU A 423 -5.36 -14.93 17.34
N GLY A 424 -5.09 -13.67 17.69
CA GLY A 424 -5.64 -12.52 16.99
C GLY A 424 -7.17 -12.47 17.05
N ILE A 425 -7.80 -11.72 16.16
CA ILE A 425 -9.27 -11.65 16.10
C ILE A 425 -9.83 -12.96 15.53
N GLN A 426 -10.52 -13.71 16.38
CA GLN A 426 -11.21 -14.95 16.03
C GLN A 426 -12.67 -14.65 15.62
N GLY A 427 -13.09 -15.17 14.47
CA GLY A 427 -14.42 -14.94 13.91
C GLY A 427 -14.33 -14.61 12.42
N GLY A 428 -14.82 -15.54 11.60
CA GLY A 428 -14.57 -15.57 10.15
C GLY A 428 -14.97 -14.31 9.40
N MET A 429 -14.35 -14.17 8.22
CA MET A 429 -14.62 -13.18 7.17
C MET A 429 -16.00 -12.52 7.30
N PRO A 430 -16.10 -11.17 7.33
CA PRO A 430 -17.29 -10.54 6.78
C PRO A 430 -17.46 -11.15 5.39
N GLY A 431 -18.52 -11.92 5.17
CA GLY A 431 -18.73 -12.52 3.85
C GLY A 431 -18.70 -11.42 2.79
N ARG A 432 -18.39 -11.75 1.54
CA ARG A 432 -18.45 -10.77 0.44
C ARG A 432 -19.81 -10.06 0.34
N GLY A 433 -20.87 -10.64 0.92
CA GLY A 433 -22.20 -10.03 1.10
C GLY A 433 -22.54 -9.48 2.50
N GLY A 434 -21.60 -9.55 3.46
CA GLY A 434 -21.63 -8.81 4.73
C GLY A 434 -20.92 -7.46 4.64
N MET A 435 -20.04 -7.29 3.64
CA MET A 435 -19.66 -5.99 3.10
C MET A 435 -20.93 -5.38 2.50
N GLY A 436 -21.47 -4.33 3.11
CA GLY A 436 -22.74 -3.74 2.72
C GLY A 436 -22.75 -3.37 1.23
N ALA A 437 -23.42 -4.20 0.41
CA ALA A 437 -23.74 -3.82 -0.95
C ALA A 437 -24.58 -2.51 -0.87
N PRO A 438 -24.26 -1.47 -1.65
CA PRO A 438 -25.19 -0.38 -1.84
C PRO A 438 -26.53 -0.97 -2.31
N PRO A 439 -27.68 -0.60 -1.71
CA PRO A 439 -28.93 -1.23 -2.08
C PRO A 439 -29.28 -0.92 -3.54
N GLY A 440 -29.21 -1.93 -4.40
CA GLY A 440 -29.98 -2.00 -5.63
C GLY A 440 -31.44 -2.35 -5.28
N ASN A 441 -32.39 -1.56 -5.77
CA ASN A 441 -33.81 -1.84 -5.60
C ASN A 441 -34.22 -3.02 -6.49
N GLY A 442 -34.10 -4.27 -6.03
CA GLY A 442 -34.66 -5.40 -6.79
C GLY A 442 -34.24 -6.78 -6.31
N ALA A 443 -35.18 -7.72 -6.37
CA ALA A 443 -35.06 -9.09 -5.86
C ALA A 443 -33.93 -9.91 -6.53
N MET A 444 -33.20 -10.69 -5.71
CA MET A 444 -32.18 -11.65 -6.15
C MET A 444 -32.80 -12.86 -6.88
N PRO A 445 -32.26 -13.31 -8.03
CA PRO A 445 -32.37 -14.69 -8.47
C PRO A 445 -31.27 -15.57 -7.85
N GLU A 446 -31.60 -16.85 -7.74
CA GLU A 446 -30.85 -17.93 -7.09
C GLU A 446 -29.44 -18.16 -7.66
N ALA A 447 -28.46 -18.41 -6.78
CA ALA A 447 -27.04 -18.48 -7.09
C ALA A 447 -26.63 -19.74 -7.87
N GLY A 448 -26.12 -19.55 -9.09
CA GLY A 448 -25.22 -20.50 -9.76
C GLY A 448 -23.76 -20.21 -9.38
N GLN A 449 -22.93 -21.25 -9.32
CA GLN A 449 -21.50 -21.14 -8.98
C GLN A 449 -20.79 -20.09 -9.85
N PRO A 450 -19.93 -19.22 -9.27
CA PRO A 450 -19.17 -18.28 -10.06
C PRO A 450 -18.07 -19.00 -10.85
N PRO A 451 -17.80 -18.61 -12.11
CA PRO A 451 -16.65 -19.10 -12.85
C PRO A 451 -15.35 -18.50 -12.26
N ASN A 452 -14.25 -19.26 -12.38
CA ASN A 452 -12.91 -18.79 -12.08
C ASN A 452 -12.65 -17.44 -12.77
N ALA A 453 -12.37 -16.40 -11.99
CA ALA A 453 -11.90 -15.13 -12.51
C ALA A 453 -10.50 -15.34 -13.11
N VAL A 454 -10.41 -15.23 -14.43
CA VAL A 454 -9.14 -15.08 -15.13
C VAL A 454 -8.76 -13.60 -15.02
N GLU A 455 -7.62 -13.33 -14.40
CA GLU A 455 -7.08 -11.98 -14.24
C GLU A 455 -6.73 -11.34 -15.60
N GLY A 456 -7.19 -10.10 -15.78
CA GLY A 456 -6.60 -9.20 -16.75
C GLY A 456 -5.23 -8.77 -16.25
N GLN A 457 -4.19 -9.24 -16.93
CA GLN A 457 -2.83 -8.72 -16.79
C GLN A 457 -2.87 -7.21 -17.00
N ASP A 458 -2.38 -6.43 -16.03
CA ASP A 458 -2.02 -5.04 -16.28
C ASP A 458 -1.01 -5.06 -17.44
N ALA A 459 -1.43 -4.59 -18.62
CA ALA A 459 -0.64 -4.65 -19.83
C ALA A 459 0.69 -3.92 -19.61
N GLN A 460 1.78 -4.67 -19.66
CA GLN A 460 3.10 -4.13 -19.96
C GLN A 460 3.14 -3.86 -21.46
N ASN A 461 3.44 -2.63 -21.88
CA ASN A 461 3.96 -2.38 -23.21
C ASN A 461 4.96 -1.22 -23.21
N GLY A 462 6.03 -1.40 -23.99
CA GLY A 462 6.94 -0.31 -24.36
C GLY A 462 8.39 -0.71 -24.64
N ALA A 463 8.64 -1.43 -25.74
CA ALA A 463 9.80 -1.19 -26.63
C ALA A 463 9.51 -1.78 -28.04
N PRO A 464 9.73 -1.04 -29.14
CA PRO A 464 9.39 -1.52 -30.48
C PRO A 464 10.54 -2.32 -31.10
N GLU A 465 10.22 -3.51 -31.63
CA GLU A 465 11.10 -4.21 -32.58
C GLU A 465 10.80 -3.84 -34.03
N ASN A 466 11.90 -3.76 -34.76
CA ASN A 466 12.05 -3.23 -36.10
C ASN A 466 11.46 -4.18 -37.17
N THR A 467 10.87 -3.55 -38.19
CA THR A 467 10.28 -4.13 -39.40
C THR A 467 11.16 -5.13 -40.16
N GLY A 468 10.53 -6.18 -40.70
CA GLY A 468 11.18 -7.08 -41.65
C GLY A 468 10.31 -8.20 -42.23
N GLY A 469 9.40 -7.86 -43.15
CA GLY A 469 9.22 -8.61 -44.41
C GLY A 469 8.48 -9.97 -44.43
N ALA A 470 7.30 -9.91 -45.05
CA ALA A 470 6.77 -10.83 -46.07
C ALA A 470 6.16 -12.20 -45.67
N GLY A 471 4.86 -12.33 -45.95
CA GLY A 471 4.43 -13.27 -46.99
C GLY A 471 3.46 -14.40 -46.60
N GLN A 472 2.26 -14.29 -47.17
CA GLN A 472 1.36 -15.36 -47.64
C GLN A 472 0.34 -16.01 -46.69
N ALA A 473 -0.75 -16.39 -47.35
CA ALA A 473 -2.11 -16.51 -46.87
C ALA A 473 -2.63 -17.97 -46.90
N ASN A 474 -3.38 -18.33 -45.85
CA ASN A 474 -4.65 -19.12 -45.78
C ASN A 474 -4.73 -20.56 -46.39
N PRO A 475 -5.82 -21.35 -46.15
CA PRO A 475 -6.64 -21.62 -44.96
C PRO A 475 -6.84 -23.15 -44.67
N GLY A 476 -7.52 -23.45 -43.55
CA GLY A 476 -8.32 -24.67 -43.34
C GLY A 476 -7.75 -25.60 -42.26
N GLY A 477 -8.49 -26.18 -41.32
CA GLY A 477 -9.92 -26.40 -41.18
C GLY A 477 -10.10 -27.80 -40.56
N GLY A 478 -10.90 -27.90 -39.49
CA GLY A 478 -11.59 -29.15 -39.12
C GLY A 478 -10.98 -30.07 -38.06
N ALA A 479 -11.74 -30.17 -36.95
CA ALA A 479 -12.17 -31.39 -36.26
C ALA A 479 -11.20 -32.17 -35.33
N MET A 480 -11.61 -32.26 -34.05
CA MET A 480 -11.35 -33.37 -33.13
C MET A 480 -12.10 -34.65 -33.58
N PRO A 481 -11.81 -35.84 -33.03
CA PRO A 481 -12.48 -36.24 -31.78
C PRO A 481 -11.67 -37.13 -30.79
N GLU A 482 -12.11 -37.03 -29.53
CA GLU A 482 -12.33 -38.04 -28.47
C GLU A 482 -11.30 -39.15 -28.07
N ALA A 483 -11.03 -39.13 -26.76
CA ALA A 483 -11.24 -40.16 -25.73
C ALA A 483 -10.42 -41.47 -25.72
N GLY A 484 -9.83 -41.75 -24.53
CA GLY A 484 -9.47 -43.11 -24.12
C GLY A 484 -8.39 -43.18 -23.03
N GLN A 485 -8.81 -43.29 -21.77
CA GLN A 485 -8.05 -43.84 -20.64
C GLN A 485 -8.83 -45.05 -20.08
N PRO A 486 -8.27 -45.92 -19.21
CA PRO A 486 -6.97 -46.61 -19.18
C PRO A 486 -7.22 -48.15 -19.05
N PRO A 487 -6.25 -49.01 -18.64
CA PRO A 487 -6.21 -49.36 -17.20
C PRO A 487 -4.84 -49.82 -16.62
N ASN A 488 -4.76 -49.80 -15.27
CA ASN A 488 -4.13 -50.71 -14.28
C ASN A 488 -2.73 -51.32 -14.52
N ALA A 489 -1.86 -51.62 -13.56
CA ALA A 489 -1.70 -51.43 -12.10
C ALA A 489 -0.41 -52.22 -11.71
N VAL A 490 0.03 -52.05 -10.44
CA VAL A 490 0.74 -53.03 -9.59
C VAL A 490 2.29 -53.00 -9.49
N GLU A 491 2.73 -52.60 -8.27
CA GLU A 491 3.80 -53.06 -7.36
C GLU A 491 5.29 -53.21 -7.78
N GLY A 492 6.16 -52.86 -6.82
CA GLY A 492 7.47 -53.50 -6.64
C GLY A 492 8.49 -52.68 -5.86
N GLN A 493 8.60 -52.93 -4.55
CA GLN A 493 9.69 -52.51 -3.66
C GLN A 493 11.03 -53.22 -4.02
N ASP A 494 12.19 -52.59 -3.82
CA ASP A 494 13.23 -53.04 -2.86
C ASP A 494 14.60 -52.33 -2.99
N ALA A 495 15.07 -51.88 -1.81
CA ALA A 495 16.39 -52.00 -1.18
C ALA A 495 17.73 -51.70 -1.91
N GLN A 496 18.43 -50.69 -1.34
CA GLN A 496 19.81 -50.71 -0.80
C GLN A 496 20.92 -51.55 -1.48
N ASN A 497 22.01 -50.89 -1.91
CA ASN A 497 23.34 -50.91 -1.26
C ASN A 497 24.43 -50.32 -2.16
N GLY A 498 25.46 -49.72 -1.53
CA GLY A 498 26.83 -49.80 -2.06
C GLY A 498 27.62 -48.49 -2.16
N ALA A 499 28.30 -48.15 -1.08
CA ALA A 499 29.33 -47.10 -1.00
C ALA A 499 30.57 -47.40 -1.88
N SER A 500 31.29 -46.34 -2.29
CA SER A 500 32.74 -46.12 -2.02
C SER A 500 33.38 -45.16 -3.04
N GLY A 501 34.29 -44.30 -2.57
CA GLY A 501 35.37 -43.76 -3.41
C GLY A 501 35.53 -42.24 -3.46
N ASN A 502 36.07 -41.64 -2.40
CA ASN A 502 37.04 -40.53 -2.49
C ASN A 502 38.35 -41.11 -1.87
N PRO A 503 39.57 -40.76 -2.30
CA PRO A 503 40.10 -39.40 -2.14
C PRO A 503 41.04 -38.94 -3.27
N ASP A 504 41.24 -37.63 -3.40
CA ASP A 504 42.60 -37.06 -3.42
C ASP A 504 42.56 -35.55 -3.21
N GLY A 505 43.38 -35.09 -2.27
CA GLY A 505 43.66 -33.69 -2.02
C GLY A 505 45.14 -33.40 -2.25
N GLY A 506 45.47 -32.11 -2.39
CA GLY A 506 46.83 -31.60 -2.20
C GLY A 506 47.31 -30.64 -3.28
N GLY A 507 47.56 -29.39 -2.90
CA GLY A 507 48.30 -28.43 -3.74
C GLY A 507 48.24 -26.98 -3.26
N GLN A 508 49.01 -26.65 -2.22
CA GLN A 508 49.36 -25.27 -1.86
C GLN A 508 50.41 -24.70 -2.83
N ALA A 509 50.35 -23.38 -3.10
CA ALA A 509 51.42 -22.39 -2.80
C ALA A 509 51.67 -21.30 -3.88
N ASN A 510 51.44 -20.05 -3.42
CA ASN A 510 52.24 -18.82 -3.52
C ASN A 510 52.22 -17.87 -4.76
N PRO A 511 52.46 -16.55 -4.53
CA PRO A 511 52.10 -15.43 -5.40
C PRO A 511 53.31 -14.66 -5.97
N GLY A 512 53.03 -13.73 -6.89
CA GLY A 512 53.88 -12.61 -7.31
C GLY A 512 53.00 -11.68 -8.15
N GLY A 513 52.94 -10.37 -7.98
CA GLY A 513 54.00 -9.42 -7.67
C GLY A 513 54.23 -8.57 -8.93
N GLY A 514 53.78 -7.31 -8.93
CA GLY A 514 53.99 -6.38 -10.04
C GLY A 514 53.50 -4.98 -9.71
N ALA A 515 54.45 -4.04 -9.58
CA ALA A 515 54.27 -2.69 -9.07
C ALA A 515 53.87 -1.66 -10.14
N MET A 516 53.23 -0.59 -9.65
CA MET A 516 53.13 0.80 -10.17
C MET A 516 54.51 1.40 -10.58
N PRO A 517 54.61 2.54 -11.33
CA PRO A 517 53.96 3.83 -10.97
C PRO A 517 53.64 4.83 -12.11
N GLY A 518 52.94 5.92 -11.76
CA GLY A 518 52.99 7.16 -12.54
C GLY A 518 51.87 8.18 -12.27
N ALA A 519 52.14 9.13 -11.38
CA ALA A 519 51.28 10.26 -11.03
C ALA A 519 51.26 11.38 -12.10
N GLY A 520 50.20 12.18 -12.10
CA GLY A 520 50.14 13.47 -12.81
C GLY A 520 48.94 14.31 -12.38
N GLN A 521 49.16 15.26 -11.47
CA GLN A 521 48.24 16.34 -11.11
C GLN A 521 48.51 17.61 -11.97
N PRO A 522 47.59 18.59 -12.03
CA PRO A 522 47.42 19.55 -13.12
C PRO A 522 48.14 20.89 -12.89
N PRO A 523 48.18 21.80 -13.89
CA PRO A 523 48.71 23.15 -13.69
C PRO A 523 47.65 24.21 -13.36
N ASN A 524 48.16 25.24 -12.69
CA ASN A 524 47.54 26.41 -12.08
C ASN A 524 47.13 27.55 -13.04
N ALA A 525 46.11 28.30 -12.56
CA ALA A 525 45.98 29.76 -12.41
C ALA A 525 46.24 30.73 -13.58
N VAL A 526 45.29 31.67 -13.78
CA VAL A 526 45.55 33.13 -13.90
C VAL A 526 44.32 33.91 -13.36
N GLU A 527 44.59 34.91 -12.51
CA GLU A 527 43.69 35.94 -11.97
C GLU A 527 43.29 37.02 -13.01
N GLY A 528 42.15 37.69 -12.82
CA GLY A 528 41.77 38.89 -13.59
C GLY A 528 40.58 39.65 -13.01
N GLN A 529 40.88 40.82 -12.43
CA GLN A 529 40.06 41.77 -11.65
C GLN A 529 38.85 42.44 -12.36
N ASP A 530 37.87 42.80 -11.52
CA ASP A 530 37.08 44.05 -11.40
C ASP A 530 36.68 44.90 -12.63
N ALA A 531 35.37 45.19 -12.73
CA ALA A 531 34.73 46.54 -12.83
C ALA A 531 33.23 46.37 -13.22
N GLN A 532 32.28 46.68 -12.34
CA GLN A 532 31.56 47.97 -12.18
C GLN A 532 30.60 48.40 -13.31
N ASN A 533 29.36 48.70 -12.87
CA ASN A 533 28.32 49.57 -13.45
C ASN A 533 27.63 49.05 -14.74
N GLY A 534 26.32 49.10 -14.92
CA GLY A 534 25.27 49.91 -14.31
C GLY A 534 24.32 50.37 -15.43
N ALA A 535 23.01 50.23 -15.21
CA ALA A 535 21.89 50.88 -15.91
C ALA A 535 21.75 50.71 -17.44
N SER A 536 20.74 49.94 -17.87
CA SER A 536 19.49 50.44 -18.50
C SER A 536 18.51 49.29 -18.69
#